data_AF-A0A090TCR3-F1
#
_entry.id   AF-A0A090TCR3-F1
#
_cell.length_a   1.000
_cell.length_b   1.000
_cell.length_c   1.000
_cell.angle_alpha   90.00
_cell.angle_beta   90.00
_cell.angle_gamma   90.00
#
_symmetry.space_group_name_H-M   'P 1'
#
loop_
_entity.id
_entity.type
_entity.pdbx_description
1 polymer ?
#
loop_
_entity_poly.entity_id
_entity_poly.type
_entity_poly.pdbx_seq_one_letter_code
_entity_poly.pdbx_strand_id
1 'polypeptide(L)'
;MGFSLQLDDFGTGNASLDLLKNFPFSTVKIDSSFTKEAANKPETRAIIKAITLLSKELSFDIVIEGVETVQQQSFAREYGIKVAQGSTMLKRCR
;
A
#
# COMPACT_ATOMS: atom_id res chain seq x y z
N MET A 1 -20.95 -14.84 -7.37
CA MET A 1 -20.84 -13.90 -6.25
C MET A 1 -19.42 -14.01 -5.73
N GLY A 2 -18.53 -13.12 -6.16
CA GLY A 2 -17.12 -13.14 -5.78
C GLY A 2 -16.89 -12.14 -4.66
N PHE A 3 -16.34 -12.59 -3.53
CA PHE A 3 -15.93 -11.72 -2.43
C PHE A 3 -14.48 -11.29 -2.68
N SER A 4 -14.20 -9.99 -2.73
CA SER A 4 -12.84 -9.43 -2.79
C SER A 4 -12.33 -9.23 -1.38
N LEU A 5 -11.23 -9.89 -1.02
CA LEU A 5 -10.61 -9.74 0.31
C LEU A 5 -9.63 -8.56 0.30
N GLN A 6 -9.73 -7.69 1.31
CA GLN A 6 -8.79 -6.61 1.58
C GLN A 6 -7.90 -6.99 2.76
N LEU A 7 -6.60 -6.76 2.63
CA LEU A 7 -5.64 -6.90 3.72
C LEU A 7 -5.31 -5.51 4.26
N ASP A 8 -5.81 -5.19 5.45
CA ASP A 8 -5.49 -3.97 6.19
C ASP A 8 -4.20 -4.15 7.02
N ASP A 9 -3.48 -3.05 7.26
CA ASP A 9 -2.32 -2.98 8.15
C ASP A 9 -1.11 -3.87 7.78
N PHE A 10 -0.77 -3.96 6.48
CA PHE A 10 0.47 -4.64 6.07
C PHE A 10 1.69 -3.86 6.61
N GLY A 11 2.28 -4.36 7.71
CA GLY A 11 3.42 -3.73 8.36
C GLY A 11 3.38 -3.67 9.89
N THR A 12 2.22 -3.84 10.53
CA THR A 12 2.08 -3.82 11.99
C THR A 12 1.77 -5.23 12.53
N GLY A 13 2.77 -6.11 12.57
CA GLY A 13 2.66 -7.45 13.16
C GLY A 13 1.91 -8.49 12.30
N ASN A 14 2.48 -9.70 12.22
CA ASN A 14 1.96 -10.96 11.61
C ASN A 14 1.17 -10.89 10.28
N ALA A 15 1.31 -9.84 9.47
CA ALA A 15 0.90 -9.86 8.07
C ALA A 15 1.89 -10.74 7.27
N SER A 16 1.74 -12.06 7.37
CA SER A 16 2.65 -13.02 6.72
C SER A 16 2.37 -13.12 5.23
N LEU A 17 3.43 -13.22 4.43
CA LEU A 17 3.36 -13.48 2.97
C LEU A 17 2.51 -14.73 2.63
N ASP A 18 2.36 -15.66 3.57
CA ASP A 18 1.45 -16.79 3.48
C ASP A 18 -0.02 -16.39 3.26
N LEU A 19 -0.47 -15.25 3.78
CA LEU A 19 -1.82 -14.74 3.50
C LEU A 19 -1.94 -14.42 2.01
N LEU A 20 -1.01 -13.63 1.46
CA LEU A 20 -1.01 -13.23 0.05
C LEU A 20 -0.98 -14.43 -0.91
N LYS A 21 -0.39 -15.55 -0.49
CA LYS A 21 -0.33 -16.79 -1.27
C LYS A 21 -1.63 -17.60 -1.23
N ASN A 22 -2.32 -17.65 -0.09
CA ASN A 22 -3.39 -18.62 0.14
C ASN A 22 -4.81 -18.05 -0.06
N PHE A 23 -4.95 -16.73 -0.19
CA PHE A 23 -6.25 -16.08 -0.38
C PHE A 23 -6.25 -15.20 -1.63
N PRO A 24 -7.39 -15.12 -2.35
CA PRO A 24 -7.54 -14.26 -3.52
C PRO A 24 -7.73 -12.80 -3.10
N PHE A 25 -6.70 -12.22 -2.49
CA PHE A 25 -6.69 -10.80 -2.15
C PHE A 25 -6.76 -9.98 -3.43
N SER A 26 -7.70 -9.05 -3.50
CA SER A 26 -7.80 -8.11 -4.62
C SER A 26 -7.00 -6.84 -4.35
N THR A 27 -6.83 -6.48 -3.07
CA THR A 27 -6.18 -5.23 -2.66
C THR A 27 -5.44 -5.40 -1.34
N VAL A 28 -4.20 -4.92 -1.28
CA VAL A 28 -3.38 -4.81 -0.06
C VAL A 28 -3.22 -3.35 0.32
N LYS A 29 -3.47 -3.02 1.59
CA LYS A 29 -3.31 -1.68 2.12
C LYS A 29 -2.01 -1.59 2.94
N ILE A 30 -1.19 -0.61 2.62
CA ILE A 30 0.05 -0.27 3.33
C ILE A 30 -0.26 0.88 4.28
N ASP A 31 0.03 0.68 5.56
CA ASP A 31 -0.23 1.67 6.60
C ASP A 31 0.62 2.95 6.43
N SER A 32 0.08 4.05 6.93
CA SER A 32 0.69 5.37 6.95
C SER A 32 2.08 5.42 7.60
N SER A 33 2.39 4.54 8.56
CA SER A 33 3.73 4.44 9.16
C SER A 33 4.79 4.09 8.11
N PHE A 34 4.52 3.14 7.22
CA PHE A 34 5.42 2.76 6.13
C PHE A 34 5.62 3.90 5.14
N THR A 35 4.55 4.63 4.81
CA THR A 35 4.60 5.81 3.92
C THR A 35 5.47 6.93 4.50
N LYS A 36 5.37 7.17 5.81
CA LYS A 36 6.20 8.16 6.54
C LYS A 36 7.65 7.72 6.59
N GLU A 37 7.90 6.45 6.85
CA GLU A 37 9.25 5.91 6.93
C GLU A 37 9.94 5.82 5.56
N ALA A 38 9.22 5.51 4.48
CA ALA A 38 9.78 5.38 3.13
C ALA A 38 10.48 6.65 2.62
N ALA A 39 10.14 7.83 3.15
CA ALA A 39 10.84 9.07 2.82
C ALA A 39 12.31 9.03 3.31
N ASN A 40 12.54 8.50 4.52
CA ASN A 40 13.81 8.60 5.23
C ASN A 40 14.58 7.27 5.30
N LYS A 41 13.88 6.13 5.25
CA LYS A 41 14.43 4.79 5.42
C LYS A 41 14.50 4.05 4.08
N PRO A 42 15.71 3.79 3.53
CA PRO A 42 15.85 3.04 2.28
C PRO A 42 15.34 1.61 2.40
N GLU A 43 15.39 1.04 3.61
CA GLU A 43 14.90 -0.29 3.95
C GLU A 43 13.39 -0.40 3.69
N THR A 44 12.62 0.55 4.22
CA THR A 44 11.17 0.64 3.99
C THR A 44 10.83 0.80 2.52
N ARG A 45 11.61 1.58 1.77
CA ARG A 45 11.43 1.69 0.31
C ARG A 45 11.66 0.35 -0.40
N ALA A 46 12.68 -0.40 -0.01
CA ALA A 46 12.95 -1.70 -0.60
C ALA A 46 11.80 -2.68 -0.37
N ILE A 47 11.21 -2.65 0.83
CA ILE A 47 10.03 -3.46 1.17
C ILE A 47 8.83 -3.09 0.28
N ILE A 48 8.49 -1.79 0.16
CA ILE A 48 7.37 -1.35 -0.69
C ILE A 48 7.60 -1.75 -2.16
N LYS A 49 8.83 -1.65 -2.66
CA LYS A 49 9.18 -2.11 -4.01
C LYS A 49 8.96 -3.62 -4.18
N ALA A 50 9.37 -4.42 -3.19
CA ALA A 50 9.17 -5.87 -3.23
C ALA A 50 7.68 -6.23 -3.25
N ILE A 51 6.86 -5.59 -2.41
CA ILE A 51 5.39 -5.80 -2.40
C ILE A 51 4.79 -5.37 -3.75
N THR A 52 5.25 -4.27 -4.34
CA THR A 52 4.81 -3.81 -5.67
C THR A 52 5.12 -4.81 -6.77
N LEU A 53 6.27 -5.49 -6.68
CA LEU A 53 6.59 -6.56 -7.62
C LEU A 53 5.65 -7.76 -7.42
N LEU A 54 5.46 -8.17 -6.16
CA LEU A 54 4.54 -9.27 -5.82
C LEU A 54 3.11 -8.99 -6.27
N SER A 55 2.65 -7.75 -6.18
CA SER A 55 1.29 -7.38 -6.57
C SER A 55 1.05 -7.54 -8.07
N LYS A 56 2.09 -7.30 -8.89
CA LYS A 56 2.03 -7.54 -10.34
C LYS A 56 1.99 -9.02 -10.66
N GLU A 57 2.82 -9.82 -10.00
CA GLU A 57 2.89 -11.28 -10.22
C GLU A 57 1.62 -12.00 -9.73
N LEU A 58 1.08 -11.57 -8.59
CA LEU A 58 -0.11 -12.17 -7.96
C LEU A 58 -1.42 -11.46 -8.35
N SER A 59 -1.36 -10.46 -9.23
CA SER A 59 -2.52 -9.73 -9.76
C SER A 59 -3.43 -9.11 -8.69
N PHE A 60 -2.82 -8.41 -7.72
CA PHE A 60 -3.54 -7.61 -6.71
C PHE A 60 -3.12 -6.14 -6.76
N ASP A 61 -4.00 -5.25 -6.27
CA ASP A 61 -3.74 -3.82 -6.17
C ASP A 61 -3.06 -3.47 -4.84
N ILE A 62 -2.21 -2.44 -4.85
CA ILE A 62 -1.66 -1.85 -3.62
C ILE A 62 -2.25 -0.47 -3.42
N VAL A 63 -2.65 -0.20 -2.18
CA VAL A 63 -3.13 1.10 -1.73
C VAL A 63 -2.26 1.57 -0.57
N ILE A 64 -1.65 2.76 -0.69
CA ILE A 64 -0.87 3.38 0.38
C ILE A 64 -1.72 4.43 1.09
N GLU A 65 -1.72 4.41 2.42
CA GLU A 65 -2.36 5.42 3.26
C GLU A 65 -1.36 6.49 3.76
N GLY A 66 -1.89 7.62 4.22
CA GLY A 66 -1.08 8.64 4.91
C GLY A 66 -0.07 9.37 4.03
N VAL A 67 -0.37 9.56 2.73
CA VAL A 67 0.42 10.41 1.84
C VAL A 67 0.15 11.88 2.17
N GLU A 68 1.16 12.55 2.72
CA GLU A 68 1.06 13.95 3.15
C GLU A 68 1.96 14.87 2.31
N THR A 69 2.93 14.33 1.57
CA THR A 69 3.91 15.10 0.80
C THR A 69 3.89 14.76 -0.70
N VAL A 70 4.31 15.72 -1.53
CA VAL A 70 4.43 15.55 -2.99
C VAL A 70 5.47 14.47 -3.33
N GLN A 71 6.51 14.32 -2.52
CA GLN A 71 7.53 13.29 -2.66
C GLN A 71 6.94 11.89 -2.46
N GLN A 72 6.11 11.70 -1.42
CA GLN A 72 5.40 10.43 -1.18
C GLN A 72 4.40 10.12 -2.31
N GLN A 73 3.69 11.13 -2.80
CA GLN A 73 2.78 10.97 -3.93
C GLN A 73 3.52 10.60 -5.23
N SER A 74 4.66 11.25 -5.49
CA SER A 74 5.51 10.95 -6.65
C SER A 74 6.08 9.55 -6.59
N PHE A 75 6.52 9.13 -5.40
CA PHE A 75 6.95 7.75 -5.14
C PHE A 75 5.82 6.76 -5.43
N ALA A 76 4.63 6.93 -4.84
CA ALA A 76 3.50 6.04 -5.10
C ALA A 76 3.17 5.96 -6.61
N ARG A 77 3.18 7.10 -7.31
CA ARG A 77 2.90 7.18 -8.75
C ARG A 77 3.96 6.49 -9.61
N GLU A 78 5.25 6.62 -9.25
CA GLU A 78 6.36 5.95 -9.94
C GLU A 78 6.21 4.42 -9.89
N TYR A 79 5.75 3.90 -8.75
CA TYR A 79 5.56 2.46 -8.55
C TYR A 79 4.16 1.97 -8.97
N GLY A 80 3.29 2.85 -9.47
CA GLY A 80 1.92 2.51 -9.87
C GLY A 80 1.01 2.16 -8.69
N ILE A 81 1.38 2.58 -7.48
CA ILE A 81 0.63 2.34 -6.24
C ILE A 81 -0.52 3.35 -6.15
N LYS A 82 -1.72 2.85 -5.85
CA LYS A 82 -2.89 3.72 -5.60
C LYS A 82 -2.71 4.40 -4.24
N VAL A 83 -3.13 5.65 -4.14
CA VAL A 83 -3.07 6.40 -2.87
C VAL A 83 -4.46 6.46 -2.27
N ALA A 84 -4.62 5.96 -1.05
CA ALA A 84 -5.80 6.21 -0.23
C ALA A 84 -5.60 7.53 0.53
N GLN A 85 -6.63 8.37 0.48
CA GLN A 85 -6.60 9.71 1.05
C GLN A 85 -6.55 9.61 2.58
N GLY A 86 -5.48 10.11 3.19
CA GLY A 86 -5.35 10.21 4.64
C GLY A 86 -6.40 11.15 5.24
N SER A 87 -6.84 10.86 6.46
CA SER A 87 -7.96 11.47 7.21
C SER A 87 -7.84 12.99 7.52
N THR A 88 -7.10 13.78 6.75
CA THR A 88 -7.02 15.25 6.93
C THR A 88 -7.18 16.05 5.63
N MET A 89 -7.46 15.42 4.48
CA MET A 89 -7.96 16.16 3.31
C MET A 89 -9.45 15.94 3.09
N LEU A 90 -10.24 16.69 3.86
CA LEU A 90 -11.53 17.21 3.40
C LEU A 90 -11.29 17.98 2.10
N LYS A 91 -11.47 17.32 0.95
CA LYS A 91 -11.98 18.00 -0.24
C LYS A 91 -13.14 17.18 -0.78
N ARG A 92 -14.34 17.59 -0.34
CA ARG A 92 -15.59 17.37 -1.05
C ARG A 92 -15.33 17.60 -2.54
N CYS A 93 -15.43 16.55 -3.35
CA CYS A 93 -15.68 16.72 -4.77
C CYS A 93 -17.06 17.39 -4.92
N ARG A 94 -17.07 18.48 -5.68
CA ARG A 94 -18.27 19.19 -6.12
C ARG A 94 -18.67 18.67 -7.49
#